data_AF-S6UQE9-F1
#
_entry.id   AF-S6UQE9-F1
#
_cell.length_a   1.000
_cell.length_b   1.000
_cell.length_c   1.000
_cell.angle_alpha   90.00
_cell.angle_beta   90.00
_cell.angle_gamma   90.00
#
_symmetry.space_group_name_H-M   'P 1'
#
loop_
_entity.id
_entity.type
_entity.pdbx_description
1 polymer ?
#
loop_
_entity_poly.entity_id
_entity_poly.type
_entity_poly.pdbx_seq_one_letter_code
_entity_poly.pdbx_strand_id
1 'polypeptide(L)'
;MIEVVMFVLLGAAMGTLGGLFGIGGGLVAIPALGVLFGLDQQLAQGTALLMVLPNVLLALWRYNQRNRILLRNALMLIIPSFIFAWLTSMLAVRIDPQSMRLGFVAFLVILTVFNVAQMYWRNTLASGGLRHEKYLWLLGVGSGVTGGLFGVGG
;
A
#
# COMPACT_ATOMS: atom_id res chain seq x y z
N MET A 1 -25.38 6.98 -11.23
CA MET A 1 -24.92 8.28 -10.69
C MET A 1 -24.34 8.12 -9.28
N ILE A 2 -25.11 7.59 -8.31
CA ILE A 2 -24.64 7.37 -6.91
C ILE A 2 -23.44 6.42 -6.82
N GLU A 3 -23.45 5.32 -7.60
CA GLU A 3 -22.35 4.33 -7.59
C GLU A 3 -21.01 4.93 -8.03
N VAL A 4 -21.01 5.77 -9.06
CA VAL A 4 -19.79 6.42 -9.57
C VAL A 4 -19.20 7.35 -8.51
N VAL A 5 -20.05 8.12 -7.82
CA VAL A 5 -19.62 8.99 -6.72
C VAL A 5 -19.03 8.16 -5.57
N MET A 6 -19.64 7.02 -5.24
CA MET A 6 -19.14 6.11 -4.21
C MET A 6 -17.77 5.52 -4.57
N PHE A 7 -17.60 5.05 -5.82
CA PHE A 7 -16.31 4.54 -6.30
C PHE A 7 -15.21 5.61 -6.30
N VAL A 8 -15.54 6.85 -6.68
CA VAL A 8 -14.60 7.97 -6.66
C VAL A 8 -14.19 8.33 -5.23
N LEU A 9 -15.15 8.43 -4.31
CA LEU A 9 -14.86 8.72 -2.89
C LEU A 9 -14.03 7.61 -2.25
N LEU A 10 -14.35 6.35 -2.56
CA LEU A 10 -13.62 5.20 -2.04
C LEU A 10 -12.22 5.11 -2.64
N GLY A 11 -12.07 5.39 -3.94
CA GLY A 11 -10.76 5.52 -4.59
C GLY A 11 -9.91 6.64 -3.98
N ALA A 12 -10.51 7.79 -3.69
CA ALA A 12 -9.82 8.90 -3.02
C ALA A 12 -9.39 8.53 -1.59
N ALA A 13 -10.29 7.92 -0.79
CA ALA A 13 -9.98 7.48 0.56
C ALA A 13 -8.92 6.37 0.60
N MET A 14 -9.00 5.39 -0.31
CA MET A 14 -7.99 4.33 -0.39
C MET A 14 -6.66 4.85 -0.90
N GLY A 15 -6.66 5.82 -1.82
CA GLY A 15 -5.46 6.50 -2.30
C GLY A 15 -4.76 7.31 -1.20
N THR A 16 -5.51 8.04 -0.38
CA THR A 16 -4.94 8.80 0.75
C THR A 16 -4.41 7.87 1.83
N LEU A 17 -5.17 6.84 2.23
CA LEU A 17 -4.70 5.82 3.17
C LEU A 17 -3.49 5.07 2.60
N GLY A 18 -3.49 4.77 1.30
CA GLY A 18 -2.40 4.10 0.63
C GLY A 18 -1.11 4.90 0.56
N GLY A 19 -1.23 6.21 0.34
CA GLY A 19 -0.11 7.15 0.51
C GLY A 19 0.34 7.21 1.97
N LEU A 20 -0.60 7.31 2.91
CA LEU A 20 -0.34 7.40 4.35
C LEU A 20 0.51 6.26 4.89
N PHE A 21 0.17 5.03 4.52
CA PHE A 21 0.89 3.84 4.96
C PHE A 21 2.11 3.52 4.06
N GLY A 22 2.26 4.16 2.90
CA GLY A 22 3.32 3.85 1.94
C GLY A 22 3.17 2.49 1.22
N ILE A 23 2.10 1.73 1.51
CA ILE A 23 1.83 0.39 0.96
C ILE A 23 0.85 0.45 -0.23
N GLY A 24 0.46 1.65 -0.66
CA GLY A 24 -0.41 1.83 -1.82
C GLY A 24 -1.88 1.44 -1.58
N GLY A 25 -2.33 1.26 -0.36
CA GLY A 25 -3.77 1.16 -0.04
C GLY A 25 -4.42 -0.18 -0.42
N GLY A 26 -3.69 -1.05 -1.15
CA GLY A 26 -4.15 -2.38 -1.53
C GLY A 26 -4.56 -3.27 -0.35
N LEU A 27 -3.86 -3.15 0.79
CA LEU A 27 -4.20 -3.89 2.02
C LEU A 27 -5.63 -3.60 2.50
N VAL A 28 -6.12 -2.37 2.29
CA VAL A 28 -7.47 -1.95 2.69
C VAL A 28 -8.45 -2.08 1.53
N ALA A 29 -8.02 -1.76 0.30
CA ALA A 29 -8.85 -1.81 -0.89
C ALA A 29 -9.32 -3.24 -1.22
N ILE A 30 -8.44 -4.25 -1.11
CA ILE A 30 -8.79 -5.65 -1.40
C ILE A 30 -9.96 -6.16 -0.54
N PRO A 31 -9.90 -6.09 0.82
CA PRO A 31 -11.02 -6.54 1.65
C PRO A 31 -12.24 -5.63 1.49
N ALA A 32 -12.07 -4.31 1.28
CA ALA A 32 -13.20 -3.42 1.02
C ALA A 32 -13.95 -3.82 -0.27
N LEU A 33 -13.24 -4.12 -1.35
CA LEU A 33 -13.80 -4.58 -2.61
C LEU A 33 -14.48 -5.96 -2.48
N GLY A 34 -13.87 -6.89 -1.73
CA GLY A 34 -14.45 -8.20 -1.50
C GLY A 34 -15.70 -8.19 -0.61
N VAL A 35 -15.69 -7.40 0.47
CA VAL A 35 -16.77 -7.38 1.48
C VAL A 35 -17.89 -6.41 1.11
N LEU A 36 -17.57 -5.20 0.64
CA LEU A 36 -18.57 -4.17 0.35
C LEU A 36 -19.18 -4.31 -1.05
N PHE A 37 -18.39 -4.78 -2.02
CA PHE A 37 -18.81 -4.89 -3.42
C PHE A 37 -18.99 -6.34 -3.89
N GLY A 38 -18.75 -7.32 -3.01
CA GLY A 38 -18.93 -8.74 -3.32
C GLY A 38 -18.03 -9.25 -4.43
N LEU A 39 -16.93 -8.55 -4.74
CA LEU A 39 -16.03 -8.96 -5.81
C LEU A 39 -15.29 -10.23 -5.41
N ASP A 40 -15.10 -11.11 -6.40
CA ASP A 40 -14.26 -12.28 -6.19
C ASP A 40 -12.80 -11.85 -5.90
N GLN A 41 -12.07 -12.68 -5.16
CA GLN A 41 -10.77 -12.36 -4.61
C GLN A 41 -9.75 -11.95 -5.69
N GLN A 42 -9.79 -12.61 -6.85
CA GLN A 42 -8.93 -12.31 -7.99
C GLN A 42 -9.25 -10.95 -8.60
N LEU A 43 -10.54 -10.64 -8.76
CA LEU A 43 -11.02 -9.40 -9.34
C LEU A 43 -10.73 -8.23 -8.39
N ALA A 44 -10.98 -8.40 -7.09
CA ALA A 44 -10.63 -7.41 -6.06
C ALA A 44 -9.13 -7.07 -6.05
N GLN A 45 -8.25 -8.08 -6.16
CA GLN A 45 -6.80 -7.86 -6.21
C GLN A 45 -6.36 -7.16 -7.50
N GLY A 46 -6.91 -7.55 -8.65
CA GLY A 46 -6.63 -6.90 -9.93
C GLY A 46 -7.08 -5.45 -9.96
N THR A 47 -8.29 -5.17 -9.47
CA THR A 47 -8.80 -3.79 -9.36
C THR A 47 -7.96 -2.96 -8.40
N ALA A 48 -7.58 -3.50 -7.25
CA ALA A 48 -6.70 -2.80 -6.32
C ALA A 48 -5.35 -2.43 -6.96
N LEU A 49 -4.76 -3.31 -7.78
CA LEU A 49 -3.52 -3.02 -8.51
C LEU A 49 -3.71 -1.83 -9.47
N LEU A 50 -4.82 -1.78 -10.19
CA LEU A 50 -5.14 -0.67 -11.09
C LEU A 50 -5.36 0.65 -10.32
N MET A 51 -5.99 0.60 -9.15
CA MET A 51 -6.18 1.78 -8.30
C MET A 51 -4.85 2.41 -7.85
N VAL A 52 -3.78 1.61 -7.73
CA VAL A 52 -2.45 2.06 -7.31
C VAL A 52 -1.65 2.72 -8.45
N LEU A 53 -1.98 2.41 -9.72
CA LEU A 53 -1.23 2.89 -10.88
C LEU A 53 -1.06 4.42 -10.92
N PRO A 54 -2.09 5.25 -10.74
CA PRO A 54 -1.93 6.71 -10.79
C PRO A 54 -0.96 7.22 -9.73
N ASN A 55 -1.02 6.64 -8.53
CA ASN A 55 -0.14 7.02 -7.42
C ASN A 55 1.32 6.67 -7.74
N VAL A 56 1.58 5.48 -8.28
CA VAL A 56 2.93 5.06 -8.68
C VAL A 56 3.47 5.94 -9.81
N LEU A 57 2.66 6.27 -10.82
CA LEU A 57 3.06 7.15 -11.91
C LEU A 57 3.45 8.54 -11.41
N LEU A 58 2.64 9.13 -10.52
CA LEU A 58 2.94 10.43 -9.91
C LEU A 58 4.20 10.38 -9.04
N ALA A 59 4.37 9.33 -8.23
CA ALA A 59 5.56 9.12 -7.41
C ALA A 59 6.83 9.00 -8.28
N LEU A 60 6.76 8.22 -9.35
CA LEU A 60 7.87 7.99 -10.28
C LEU A 60 8.22 9.27 -11.06
N TRP A 61 7.20 10.03 -11.49
CA TRP A 61 7.40 11.34 -12.12
C TRP A 61 8.09 12.33 -11.17
N ARG A 62 7.61 12.43 -9.92
CA ARG A 62 8.20 13.32 -8.90
C ARG A 62 9.61 12.90 -8.51
N TYR A 63 9.86 11.60 -8.42
CA TYR A 63 11.19 11.04 -8.17
C TYR A 63 12.16 11.40 -9.29
N ASN A 64 11.75 11.23 -10.55
CA ASN A 64 12.59 11.53 -11.71
C ASN A 64 12.97 13.02 -11.83
N GLN A 65 12.15 13.93 -11.30
CA GLN A 65 12.47 15.36 -11.23
C GLN A 65 13.61 15.68 -10.25
N ARG A 66 13.66 14.97 -9.11
CA ARG A 66 14.70 15.17 -8.08
C ARG A 66 15.96 14.37 -8.37
N ASN A 67 15.80 13.13 -8.84
CA ASN A 67 16.87 12.21 -9.17
C ASN A 67 16.63 11.66 -10.58
N ARG A 68 17.49 12.02 -11.53
CA ARG A 68 17.40 11.52 -12.91
C ARG A 68 17.51 10.00 -12.91
N ILE A 69 16.46 9.31 -13.34
CA ILE A 69 16.46 7.85 -13.42
C ILE A 69 17.27 7.45 -14.66
N LEU A 70 18.35 6.70 -14.45
CA LEU A 70 19.10 6.10 -15.55
C LEU A 70 18.26 4.99 -16.19
N LEU A 71 17.93 5.15 -17.48
CA LEU A 71 17.06 4.22 -18.21
C LEU A 71 17.59 2.77 -18.19
N ARG A 72 18.92 2.60 -18.18
CA ARG A 72 19.56 1.28 -18.06
C ARG A 72 19.18 0.57 -16.76
N ASN A 73 19.23 1.28 -15.63
CA ASN A 73 18.89 0.71 -14.32
C ASN A 73 17.39 0.45 -14.22
N ALA A 74 16.57 1.34 -14.78
CA ALA A 74 15.13 1.14 -14.85
C ALA A 74 14.77 -0.11 -15.66
N LEU A 75 15.36 -0.29 -16.85
CA LEU A 75 15.11 -1.46 -17.70
C LEU A 75 15.56 -2.77 -17.04
N MET A 76 16.69 -2.76 -16.32
CA MET A 76 17.16 -3.92 -15.55
C MET A 76 16.17 -4.35 -14.46
N LEU A 77 15.34 -3.44 -13.94
CA LEU A 77 14.28 -3.76 -12.99
C LEU A 77 12.96 -4.10 -13.70
N ILE A 78 12.57 -3.33 -14.72
CA ILE A 78 11.29 -3.47 -15.41
C ILE A 78 11.19 -4.81 -16.12
N ILE A 79 12.22 -5.21 -16.89
CA ILE A 79 12.17 -6.42 -17.72
C ILE A 79 11.93 -7.68 -16.86
N PRO A 80 12.75 -8.01 -15.85
CA PRO A 80 12.51 -9.20 -15.04
C PRO A 80 11.21 -9.09 -14.25
N SER A 81 10.90 -7.92 -13.67
CA SER A 81 9.65 -7.74 -12.90
C SER A 81 8.42 -7.99 -13.77
N PHE A 82 8.42 -7.50 -15.01
CA PHE A 82 7.32 -7.72 -15.94
C PHE A 82 7.19 -9.19 -16.32
N ILE A 83 8.30 -9.87 -16.63
CA ILE A 83 8.30 -11.30 -16.99
C ILE A 83 7.77 -12.15 -15.82
N PHE A 84 8.27 -11.93 -14.60
CA PHE A 84 7.83 -12.67 -13.42
C PHE A 84 6.39 -12.34 -13.04
N ALA A 85 5.97 -11.07 -13.12
CA ALA A 85 4.58 -10.69 -12.86
C ALA A 85 3.63 -11.35 -13.87
N TRP A 86 3.98 -11.33 -15.15
CA TRP A 86 3.22 -11.99 -16.21
C TRP A 86 3.10 -13.49 -15.96
N LEU A 87 4.22 -14.17 -15.70
CA LEU A 87 4.26 -15.61 -15.48
C LEU A 87 3.46 -16.01 -14.22
N THR A 88 3.62 -15.24 -13.14
CA THR A 88 2.90 -15.46 -11.88
C THR A 88 1.40 -15.20 -12.05
N SER A 89 1.01 -14.20 -12.84
CA SER A 89 -0.39 -13.92 -13.15
C SER A 89 -1.06 -15.10 -13.86
N MET A 90 -0.36 -15.76 -14.80
CA MET A 90 -0.90 -16.93 -15.50
C MET A 90 -1.14 -18.12 -14.55
N LEU A 91 -0.27 -18.29 -13.55
CA LEU A 91 -0.43 -19.29 -12.50
C LEU A 91 -1.56 -18.91 -11.53
N ALA A 92 -1.65 -17.64 -11.13
CA ALA A 92 -2.61 -17.13 -10.16
C ALA A 92 -4.06 -17.30 -10.60
N VAL A 93 -4.36 -17.11 -11.89
CA VAL A 93 -5.73 -17.28 -12.44
C VAL A 93 -6.22 -18.72 -12.33
N ARG A 94 -5.33 -19.71 -12.18
CA ARG A 94 -5.71 -21.13 -12.01
C ARG A 94 -5.95 -21.53 -10.56
N ILE A 95 -5.68 -20.64 -9.60
CA ILE A 95 -5.86 -20.92 -8.18
C ILE A 95 -7.31 -20.63 -7.82
N ASP A 96 -7.95 -21.55 -7.09
CA ASP A 96 -9.31 -21.36 -6.60
C ASP A 96 -9.42 -20.08 -5.73
N PRO A 97 -10.45 -19.23 -5.92
CA PRO A 97 -10.55 -17.96 -5.20
C PRO A 97 -10.60 -18.09 -3.67
N GLN A 98 -11.12 -19.20 -3.13
CA GLN A 98 -11.15 -19.45 -1.70
C GLN A 98 -9.73 -19.69 -1.15
N SER A 99 -8.90 -20.42 -1.89
CA SER A 99 -7.48 -20.61 -1.54
C SER A 99 -6.71 -19.29 -1.60
N MET A 100 -7.00 -18.46 -2.60
CA MET A 100 -6.41 -17.12 -2.74
C MET A 100 -6.80 -16.20 -1.58
N ARG A 101 -8.06 -16.30 -1.11
CA ARG A 101 -8.56 -15.55 0.05
C ARG A 101 -7.86 -15.98 1.34
N LEU A 102 -7.72 -17.29 1.56
CA LEU A 102 -7.00 -17.83 2.72
C LEU A 102 -5.53 -17.39 2.73
N GLY A 103 -4.87 -17.41 1.57
CA GLY A 103 -3.51 -16.90 1.42
C GLY A 103 -3.40 -15.41 1.77
N PHE A 104 -4.35 -14.59 1.32
CA PHE A 104 -4.39 -13.17 1.67
C PHE A 104 -4.63 -12.93 3.17
N VAL A 105 -5.54 -13.69 3.80
CA VAL A 105 -5.78 -13.62 5.26
C VAL A 105 -4.53 -14.01 6.04
N ALA A 106 -3.87 -15.12 5.66
CA ALA A 106 -2.62 -15.55 6.29
C ALA A 106 -1.52 -14.48 6.15
N PHE A 107 -1.39 -13.87 4.98
CA PHE A 107 -0.47 -12.76 4.75
C PHE A 107 -0.76 -11.57 5.66
N LEU A 108 -2.03 -11.16 5.82
CA LEU A 108 -2.41 -10.08 6.73
C LEU A 108 -2.05 -10.41 8.19
N VAL A 109 -2.35 -11.63 8.66
CA VAL A 109 -2.01 -12.05 10.03
C VAL A 109 -0.50 -12.00 10.25
N ILE A 110 0.29 -12.54 9.31
CA ILE A 110 1.76 -12.50 9.39
C ILE A 110 2.26 -11.06 9.43
N LEU A 111 1.72 -10.18 8.57
CA LEU A 111 2.10 -8.77 8.51
C LEU A 111 1.76 -8.04 9.82
N THR A 112 0.60 -8.31 10.41
CA THR A 112 0.19 -7.78 11.72
C THR A 112 1.14 -8.24 12.82
N VAL A 113 1.42 -9.54 12.90
CA VAL A 113 2.36 -10.10 13.89
C VAL A 113 3.76 -9.51 13.72
N PHE A 114 4.24 -9.40 12.48
CA PHE A 114 5.54 -8.81 12.19
C PHE A 114 5.61 -7.34 12.61
N ASN A 115 4.59 -6.53 12.31
CA ASN A 115 4.56 -5.11 12.72
C ASN A 115 4.51 -4.96 14.24
N VAL A 116 3.72 -5.78 14.94
CA VAL A 116 3.65 -5.78 16.41
C VAL A 116 4.99 -6.21 17.00
N ALA A 117 5.60 -7.28 16.49
CA ALA A 117 6.92 -7.72 16.92
C ALA A 117 7.98 -6.64 16.69
N GLN A 118 7.94 -5.97 15.52
CA GLN A 118 8.82 -4.85 15.22
C GLN A 118 8.60 -3.68 16.19
N MET A 119 7.36 -3.40 16.60
CA MET A 119 7.05 -2.36 17.59
C MET A 119 7.67 -2.70 18.96
N TYR A 120 7.60 -3.97 19.39
CA TYR A 120 8.24 -4.41 20.64
C TYR A 120 9.77 -4.41 20.56
N TRP A 121 10.36 -4.68 19.39
CA TRP A 121 11.81 -4.65 19.21
C TRP A 121 12.38 -3.23 19.01
N ARG A 122 11.63 -2.30 18.43
CA ARG A 122 12.00 -0.87 18.34
C ARG A 122 11.65 -0.14 19.64
N ASN A 123 12.24 -0.58 20.75
CA ASN A 123 12.29 0.22 21.97
C ASN A 123 13.19 1.46 21.73
N THR A 124 12.55 2.58 21.42
CA THR A 124 12.84 3.92 21.96
C THR A 124 14.31 4.39 21.95
N LEU A 125 14.87 4.73 20.78
CA LEU A 125 16.02 5.64 20.67
C LEU A 125 15.60 7.13 20.68
N ALA A 126 14.40 7.45 21.17
CA ALA A 126 13.85 8.79 21.24
C ALA A 126 13.44 9.21 22.66
N SER A 127 13.94 8.54 23.70
CA SER A 127 13.81 8.94 25.10
C SER A 127 14.86 9.99 25.50
N GLY A 128 15.21 10.89 24.57
CA GLY A 128 16.10 12.03 24.78
C GLY A 128 15.32 13.29 25.15
N GLY A 129 14.49 13.22 26.19
CA GLY A 129 13.79 14.34 26.81
C GLY A 129 12.68 14.98 25.95
N LEU A 130 11.48 15.14 26.52
CA LEU A 130 10.68 16.37 26.44
C LEU A 130 9.36 16.17 27.21
N ARG A 131 9.20 16.99 28.25
CA ARG A 131 8.16 16.99 29.31
C ARG A 131 6.76 17.44 28.83
N HIS A 132 6.33 17.13 27.61
CA HIS A 132 5.05 17.62 27.06
C HIS A 132 4.15 16.48 26.55
N GLU A 133 3.65 15.67 27.49
CA GLU A 133 2.78 14.49 27.30
C GLU A 133 1.50 14.75 26.46
N LYS A 134 0.94 15.97 26.47
CA LYS A 134 -0.39 16.23 25.88
C LYS A 134 -0.41 16.46 24.36
N TYR A 135 0.71 16.82 23.74
CA TYR A 135 0.77 17.15 22.30
C TYR A 135 1.52 16.11 21.46
N LEU A 136 2.07 15.06 22.09
CA LEU A 136 2.78 13.98 21.40
C LEU A 136 1.89 13.19 20.45
N TRP A 137 0.61 12.99 20.79
CA TRP A 137 -0.36 12.38 19.89
C TRP A 137 -0.64 13.24 18.66
N LEU A 138 -0.70 14.57 18.81
CA LEU A 138 -0.87 15.51 17.69
C LEU A 138 0.38 15.56 16.81
N LEU A 139 1.58 15.45 17.40
CA LEU A 139 2.84 15.36 16.66
C LEU A 139 2.99 14.02 15.94
N GLY A 140 2.56 12.90 16.54
CA GLY A 140 2.58 11.58 15.92
C GLY A 140 1.56 11.43 14.79
N VAL A 141 0.34 11.95 14.98
CA VAL A 141 -0.66 12.06 13.90
C VAL A 141 -0.16 13.03 12.82
N GLY A 142 0.42 14.17 13.20
CA GLY A 142 0.99 15.14 12.27
C GLY A 142 2.15 14.57 11.46
N SER A 143 3.07 13.82 12.08
CA SER A 143 4.21 13.17 11.42
C SER A 143 3.78 11.97 10.57
N GLY A 144 2.75 11.23 11.00
CA GLY A 144 2.16 10.15 10.20
C GLY A 144 1.43 10.69 8.97
N VAL A 145 0.68 11.78 9.14
CA VAL A 145 -0.01 12.47 8.05
C VAL A 145 0.98 13.11 7.09
N THR A 146 2.02 13.78 7.59
CA THR A 146 3.05 14.38 6.72
C THR A 146 3.96 13.34 6.09
N GLY A 147 4.47 12.36 6.82
CA GLY A 147 5.27 11.26 6.25
C GLY A 147 4.51 10.47 5.19
N GLY A 148 3.22 10.28 5.42
CA GLY A 148 2.29 9.67 4.49
C GLY A 148 1.92 10.50 3.25
N LEU A 149 1.69 11.80 3.42
CA LEU A 149 1.41 12.72 2.31
C LEU A 149 2.63 13.00 1.44
N PHE A 150 3.82 12.98 2.05
CA PHE A 150 5.07 13.25 1.34
C PHE A 150 5.80 11.97 0.90
N GLY A 151 5.30 10.78 1.23
CA GLY A 151 5.90 9.50 0.84
C GLY A 151 7.35 9.33 1.32
N VAL A 152 7.77 10.10 2.33
CA VAL A 152 9.09 9.99 2.96
C VAL A 152 8.91 9.13 4.19
N GLY A 153 8.74 7.83 3.96
CA GLY A 153 8.98 6.84 4.99
C GLY A 153 10.48 6.58 5.07
N GLY A 154 11.16 7.25 6.01
CA GLY A 154 12.53 6.92 6.44
C GLY A 154 13.63 7.36 5.49
#